data_AF-A0AAV5L6R7-F1
#
_entry.id   AF-A0AAV5L6R7-F1
#
_cell.length_a   1.000
_cell.length_b   1.000
_cell.length_c   1.000
_cell.angle_alpha   90.00
_cell.angle_beta   90.00
_cell.angle_gamma   90.00
#
_symmetry.space_group_name_H-M   'P 1'
#
loop_
_entity.id
_entity.type
_entity.pdbx_description
1 polymer ?
#
loop_
_entity_poly.entity_id
_entity_poly.type
_entity_poly.pdbx_seq_one_letter_code
_entity_poly.pdbx_strand_id
1 'polypeptide(L)'
;MDVTDSDHKPVRCIFSVEIARVDESVRRQEFGDIMDLNEEIKCTLEELCKIPETIVSTNNIILQKQDTSILRITNKCSKDSAFFEIVCQGESTVKEDGQASDHLPRGSFGFPRWLEVTPAADIIKPDLTAEVLVRLEDFNTQEEFVDGMPQSWWCEDTRDKEAILVVKVRGRYTTKTRDHHIRVRHCFSAKTKKIDPKPNDSRPIPGNLLHRADFQRLSSSYDVVDHLRNLHSP
;
A
#
# COMPACT_ATOMS: atom_id res chain seq x y z
N MET A 1 8.71 -47.12 -41.36
CA MET A 1 9.99 -47.66 -40.88
C MET A 1 9.86 -49.16 -41.04
N ASP A 2 10.30 -49.70 -42.16
CA ASP A 2 10.27 -51.15 -42.40
C ASP A 2 11.64 -51.70 -42.03
N VAL A 3 11.65 -52.60 -41.05
CA VAL A 3 12.85 -53.26 -40.54
C VAL A 3 12.88 -54.67 -41.12
N THR A 4 13.78 -54.91 -42.06
CA THR A 4 14.14 -56.25 -42.53
C THR A 4 15.37 -56.75 -41.77
N ASP A 5 15.35 -58.04 -41.46
CA ASP A 5 16.16 -58.75 -40.44
C ASP A 5 17.59 -58.27 -40.17
N SER A 6 17.89 -58.19 -38.87
CA SER A 6 19.15 -57.78 -38.28
C SER A 6 20.16 -58.96 -38.23
N ASP A 7 21.06 -59.02 -39.21
CA ASP A 7 22.39 -59.61 -39.02
C ASP A 7 23.32 -58.54 -38.43
N HIS A 8 24.26 -58.91 -37.56
CA HIS A 8 25.04 -58.05 -36.63
C HIS A 8 26.00 -57.03 -37.28
N LYS A 9 25.57 -56.29 -38.30
CA LYS A 9 26.25 -55.11 -38.85
C LYS A 9 25.60 -53.82 -38.35
N PRO A 10 26.39 -52.77 -38.05
CA PRO A 10 25.82 -51.46 -37.72
C PRO A 10 24.95 -50.97 -38.88
N VAL A 11 23.64 -50.89 -38.64
CA VAL A 11 22.66 -50.40 -39.59
C VAL A 11 22.76 -48.88 -39.64
N ARG A 12 23.16 -48.32 -40.79
CA ARG A 12 23.17 -46.86 -40.99
C ARG A 12 21.74 -46.41 -41.26
N CYS A 13 21.14 -45.74 -40.29
CA CYS A 13 19.86 -45.07 -40.48
C CYS A 13 20.11 -43.64 -40.95
N ILE A 14 19.61 -43.28 -42.14
CA ILE A 14 19.64 -41.92 -42.67
C ILE A 14 18.25 -41.34 -42.45
N PHE A 15 18.17 -40.29 -41.64
CA PHE A 15 16.94 -39.54 -41.45
C PHE A 15 16.98 -38.29 -42.32
N SER A 16 16.06 -38.20 -43.28
CA SER A 16 15.78 -36.96 -43.99
C SER A 16 14.70 -36.21 -43.21
N VAL A 17 15.03 -35.05 -42.67
CA VAL A 17 14.11 -34.20 -41.89
C VAL A 17 14.07 -32.82 -42.52
N GLU A 18 12.87 -32.35 -42.87
CA GLU A 18 12.64 -30.94 -43.17
C GLU A 18 12.33 -30.21 -41.87
N ILE A 19 13.18 -29.24 -41.51
CA ILE A 19 12.98 -28.40 -40.34
C ILE A 19 12.59 -27.01 -40.82
N ALA A 20 11.31 -26.66 -40.64
CA ALA A 20 10.87 -25.29 -40.83
C ALA A 20 11.44 -24.40 -39.72
N ARG A 21 12.17 -23.35 -40.11
CA ARG A 21 12.72 -22.35 -39.18
C ARG A 21 11.95 -21.05 -39.37
N VAL A 22 11.28 -20.62 -38.30
CA VAL A 22 10.65 -19.29 -38.24
C VAL A 22 11.67 -18.31 -37.66
N ASP A 23 11.79 -17.14 -38.28
CA ASP A 23 12.55 -16.04 -37.68
C ASP A 23 11.68 -15.36 -36.62
N GLU A 24 12.01 -15.59 -35.36
CA GLU A 24 11.29 -15.02 -34.22
C GLU A 24 11.36 -13.49 -34.17
N SER A 25 12.40 -12.87 -34.75
CA SER A 25 12.55 -11.42 -34.80
C SER A 25 11.55 -10.83 -35.78
N VAL A 26 11.47 -11.40 -36.99
CA VAL A 26 10.47 -11.01 -38.00
C VAL A 26 9.07 -11.25 -37.45
N ARG A 27 8.81 -12.41 -36.83
CA ARG A 27 7.51 -12.70 -36.22
C ARG A 27 7.11 -11.68 -35.15
N ARG A 28 8.06 -11.26 -34.29
CA ARG A 28 7.81 -10.27 -33.24
C ARG A 28 7.58 -8.87 -33.82
N GLN A 29 8.28 -8.51 -34.89
CA GLN A 29 8.08 -7.24 -35.58
C GLN A 29 6.68 -7.18 -36.21
N GLU A 30 6.32 -8.18 -37.01
CA GLU A 30 5.00 -8.26 -37.66
C GLU A 30 3.86 -8.24 -36.62
N PHE A 31 4.05 -8.94 -35.49
CA PHE A 31 3.09 -8.87 -34.38
C PHE A 31 2.99 -7.46 -33.79
N GLY A 32 4.12 -6.79 -33.57
CA GLY A 32 4.15 -5.40 -33.10
C GLY A 32 3.42 -4.47 -34.06
N ASP A 33 3.67 -4.61 -35.36
CA ASP A 33 3.01 -3.80 -36.39
C ASP A 33 1.49 -4.03 -36.40
N ILE A 34 1.02 -5.27 -36.19
CA ILE A 34 -0.42 -5.57 -36.05
C ILE A 34 -1.00 -4.89 -34.80
N MET A 35 -0.30 -4.94 -33.66
CA MET A 35 -0.73 -4.27 -32.43
C MET A 35 -0.77 -2.74 -32.58
N ASP A 36 0.18 -2.19 -33.33
CA ASP A 36 0.37 -0.74 -33.46
C ASP A 36 -0.37 -0.12 -34.65
N LEU A 37 -0.90 -0.90 -35.60
CA LEU A 37 -1.62 -0.38 -36.77
C LEU A 37 -3.12 -0.72 -36.76
N ASN A 38 -3.53 -1.76 -36.03
CA ASN A 38 -4.93 -2.14 -35.97
C ASN A 38 -5.68 -1.34 -34.90
N GLU A 39 -6.52 -0.39 -35.34
CA GLU A 39 -7.28 0.48 -34.44
C GLU A 39 -8.31 -0.25 -33.56
N GLU A 40 -8.93 -1.34 -34.05
CA GLU A 40 -9.85 -2.15 -33.24
C GLU A 40 -9.11 -2.77 -32.05
N ILE A 41 -7.90 -3.29 -32.29
CA ILE A 41 -7.10 -3.88 -31.23
C ILE A 41 -6.64 -2.81 -30.23
N LYS A 42 -6.21 -1.64 -30.71
CA LYS A 42 -5.84 -0.53 -29.83
C LYS A 42 -6.99 -0.08 -28.95
N CYS A 43 -8.15 0.18 -29.54
CA CYS A 43 -9.33 0.63 -28.79
C CYS A 43 -9.73 -0.42 -27.74
N THR A 44 -9.75 -1.69 -28.12
CA THR A 44 -10.04 -2.79 -27.20
C THR A 44 -9.00 -2.86 -26.08
N LEU A 45 -7.71 -2.75 -26.39
CA LEU A 45 -6.63 -2.79 -25.40
C LEU A 45 -6.72 -1.59 -24.44
N GLU A 46 -6.97 -0.39 -24.94
CA GLU A 46 -7.17 0.82 -24.14
C GLU A 46 -8.34 0.66 -23.19
N GLU A 47 -9.47 0.11 -23.65
CA GLU A 47 -10.62 -0.17 -22.82
C GLU A 47 -10.32 -1.21 -21.73
N LEU A 48 -9.68 -2.33 -22.09
CA LEU A 48 -9.30 -3.38 -21.15
C LEU A 48 -8.27 -2.90 -20.12
N CYS A 49 -7.42 -1.93 -20.50
CA CYS A 49 -6.36 -1.42 -19.64
C CYS A 49 -6.81 -0.32 -18.66
N LYS A 50 -8.09 0.07 -18.67
CA LYS A 50 -8.63 1.07 -17.74
C LYS A 50 -8.53 0.56 -16.30
N ILE A 51 -8.01 1.42 -15.42
CA ILE A 51 -7.96 1.14 -13.98
C ILE A 51 -9.30 1.59 -13.37
N PRO A 52 -10.01 0.73 -12.63
CA PRO A 52 -11.24 1.11 -11.94
C PRO A 52 -11.02 2.31 -11.02
N GLU A 53 -11.99 3.22 -10.97
CA GLU A 53 -11.92 4.33 -10.03
C GLU A 53 -12.11 3.83 -8.59
N THR A 54 -11.14 4.16 -7.72
CA THR A 54 -11.17 3.75 -6.31
C THR A 54 -10.95 4.93 -5.37
N ILE A 55 -11.57 4.86 -4.20
CA ILE A 55 -11.40 5.83 -3.11
C ILE A 55 -10.82 5.11 -1.89
N VAL A 56 -9.84 5.73 -1.25
CA VAL A 56 -9.24 5.27 0.01
C VAL A 56 -9.70 6.21 1.12
N SER A 57 -10.16 5.66 2.26
CA SER A 57 -10.80 6.45 3.32
C SER A 57 -9.90 7.45 4.04
N THR A 58 -8.59 7.21 4.08
CA THR A 58 -7.61 8.07 4.75
C THR A 58 -6.22 7.94 4.12
N ASN A 59 -5.43 9.01 4.23
CA ASN A 59 -4.01 9.01 3.88
C ASN A 59 -3.11 8.97 5.13
N ASN A 60 -3.69 8.98 6.33
CA ASN A 60 -2.96 8.97 7.59
C ASN A 60 -3.65 8.04 8.60
N ILE A 61 -2.85 7.21 9.27
CA ILE A 61 -3.28 6.30 10.34
C ILE A 61 -2.36 6.54 11.53
N ILE A 62 -2.96 6.70 12.71
CA ILE A 62 -2.22 6.83 13.98
C ILE A 62 -2.64 5.65 14.85
N LEU A 63 -1.67 4.82 15.23
CA LEU A 63 -1.86 3.66 16.10
C LEU A 63 -1.26 3.96 17.47
N GLN A 64 -1.96 3.58 18.54
CA GLN A 64 -1.51 3.73 19.93
C GLN A 64 -1.77 2.44 20.70
N LYS A 65 -0.74 1.83 21.31
CA LYS A 65 -0.88 0.54 22.01
C LYS A 65 -1.49 -0.53 21.07
N GLN A 66 -2.36 -1.41 21.57
CA GLN A 66 -3.05 -2.49 20.82
C GLN A 66 -4.17 -2.00 19.88
N ASP A 67 -4.05 -0.79 19.35
CA ASP A 67 -5.09 -0.21 18.49
C ASP A 67 -5.13 -0.88 17.12
N THR A 68 -6.34 -0.95 16.56
CA THR A 68 -6.61 -1.46 15.21
C THR A 68 -7.40 -0.41 14.46
N SER A 69 -6.83 0.07 13.35
CA SER A 69 -7.48 1.00 12.45
C SER A 69 -8.09 0.25 11.26
N ILE A 70 -9.23 0.73 10.76
CA ILE A 70 -9.89 0.18 9.57
C ILE A 70 -9.66 1.14 8.41
N LEU A 71 -8.89 0.68 7.42
CA LEU A 71 -8.71 1.34 6.14
C LEU A 71 -9.78 0.82 5.18
N ARG A 72 -10.57 1.72 4.59
CA ARG A 72 -11.62 1.34 3.63
C ARG A 72 -11.19 1.71 2.22
N ILE A 73 -11.27 0.75 1.32
CA ILE A 73 -10.99 0.94 -0.10
C ILE A 73 -12.29 0.66 -0.85
N THR A 74 -12.84 1.69 -1.50
CA THR A 74 -14.12 1.60 -2.21
C THR A 74 -13.88 1.59 -3.71
N ASN A 75 -14.42 0.59 -4.40
CA ASN A 75 -14.51 0.57 -5.86
C ASN A 75 -15.74 1.38 -6.29
N LYS A 76 -15.53 2.43 -7.08
CA LYS A 76 -16.58 3.28 -7.66
C LYS A 76 -17.01 2.83 -9.05
N CYS A 77 -16.32 1.85 -9.62
CA CYS A 77 -16.74 1.26 -10.89
C CYS A 77 -17.92 0.32 -10.66
N SER A 78 -18.95 0.45 -11.50
CA SER A 78 -20.15 -0.40 -11.45
C SER A 78 -20.06 -1.65 -12.32
N LYS A 79 -18.98 -1.83 -13.08
CA LYS A 79 -18.80 -2.96 -14.01
C LYS A 79 -17.58 -3.80 -13.67
N ASP A 80 -16.45 -3.14 -13.45
CA ASP A 80 -15.16 -3.82 -13.30
C ASP A 80 -14.76 -3.98 -11.84
N SER A 81 -14.15 -5.12 -11.53
CA SER A 81 -13.55 -5.35 -10.22
C SER A 81 -12.18 -4.68 -10.13
N ALA A 82 -11.90 -4.09 -8.97
CA ALA A 82 -10.59 -3.52 -8.66
C ALA A 82 -9.74 -4.55 -7.88
N PHE A 83 -8.48 -4.70 -8.25
CA PHE A 83 -7.52 -5.48 -7.47
C PHE A 83 -6.66 -4.50 -6.70
N PHE A 84 -6.49 -4.72 -5.39
CA PHE A 84 -5.55 -3.93 -4.61
C PHE A 84 -4.46 -4.80 -4.01
N GLU A 85 -3.30 -4.19 -3.82
CA GLU A 85 -2.17 -4.72 -3.07
C GLU A 85 -1.59 -3.58 -2.22
N ILE A 86 -1.29 -3.88 -0.96
CA ILE A 86 -0.71 -2.94 -0.01
C ILE A 86 0.73 -3.36 0.24
N VAL A 87 1.66 -2.45 -0.03
CA VAL A 87 3.09 -2.67 0.19
C VAL A 87 3.65 -1.59 1.11
N CYS A 88 4.74 -1.90 1.83
CA CYS A 88 5.49 -0.90 2.58
C CYS A 88 6.64 -0.37 1.74
N GLN A 89 6.68 0.94 1.49
CA GLN A 89 7.74 1.59 0.73
C GLN A 89 8.96 1.92 1.60
N GLY A 90 8.75 2.21 2.87
CA GLY A 90 9.83 2.55 3.80
C GLY A 90 9.33 2.76 5.22
N GLU A 91 10.28 2.71 6.15
CA GLU A 91 10.08 3.01 7.57
C GLU A 91 11.08 4.07 8.05
N SER A 92 10.70 4.83 9.06
CA SER A 92 11.58 5.75 9.77
C SER A 92 11.25 5.77 11.27
N THR A 93 12.24 6.17 12.06
CA THR A 93 12.01 6.53 13.45
C THR A 93 11.79 8.02 13.52
N VAL A 94 10.77 8.44 14.26
CA VAL A 94 10.49 9.86 14.47
C VAL A 94 11.36 10.35 15.61
N LYS A 95 12.16 11.38 15.36
CA LYS A 95 13.02 12.00 16.37
C LYS A 95 12.16 12.78 17.38
N GLU A 96 12.73 13.12 18.54
CA GLU A 96 12.00 13.78 19.64
C GLU A 96 11.39 15.13 19.24
N ASP A 97 11.99 15.82 18.26
CA ASP A 97 11.54 17.06 17.60
C ASP A 97 10.26 16.88 16.75
N GLY A 98 9.79 15.65 16.56
CA GLY A 98 8.60 15.33 15.76
C GLY A 98 8.87 15.21 14.27
N GLN A 99 10.12 15.36 13.83
CA GLN A 99 10.52 15.19 12.44
C GLN A 99 10.96 13.74 12.20
N ALA A 100 10.38 13.10 11.18
CA ALA A 100 10.79 11.78 10.76
C ALA A 100 12.22 11.85 10.18
N SER A 101 13.08 10.88 10.51
CA SER A 101 14.32 10.69 9.76
C SER A 101 13.99 10.33 8.30
N ASP A 102 14.98 10.46 7.39
CA ASP A 102 14.84 9.96 6.02
C ASP A 102 14.34 8.51 6.06
N HIS A 103 13.30 8.23 5.26
CA HIS A 103 12.70 6.91 5.19
C HIS A 103 13.72 5.94 4.61
N LEU A 104 14.11 4.95 5.40
CA LEU A 104 14.94 3.87 4.89
C LEU A 104 14.08 3.04 3.93
N PRO A 105 14.48 2.88 2.66
CA PRO A 105 13.74 2.07 1.73
C PRO A 105 13.77 0.64 2.24
N ARG A 106 12.61 0.12 2.63
CA ARG A 106 12.43 -1.32 2.80
C ARG A 106 12.30 -1.85 1.39
N GLY A 107 13.31 -2.58 0.92
CA GLY A 107 13.23 -3.24 -0.38
C GLY A 107 12.07 -4.24 -0.34
N SER A 108 10.88 -3.83 -0.79
CA SER A 108 9.67 -4.56 -1.21
C SER A 108 9.22 -5.85 -0.51
N PHE A 109 9.88 -6.33 0.54
CA PHE A 109 9.66 -7.66 1.13
C PHE A 109 9.14 -7.53 2.55
N GLY A 110 7.88 -7.13 2.67
CA GLY A 110 7.08 -7.25 3.89
C GLY A 110 6.89 -5.96 4.69
N PHE A 111 5.93 -6.03 5.63
CA PHE A 111 5.60 -4.94 6.54
C PHE A 111 6.63 -4.83 7.68
N PRO A 112 6.82 -3.63 8.27
CA PRO A 112 7.57 -3.47 9.50
C PRO A 112 7.12 -4.47 10.55
N ARG A 113 8.04 -5.01 11.35
CA ARG A 113 7.69 -6.02 12.36
C ARG A 113 6.50 -5.57 13.21
N TRP A 114 6.55 -4.32 13.70
CA TRP A 114 5.52 -3.72 14.55
C TRP A 114 4.16 -3.48 13.87
N LEU A 115 4.01 -3.71 12.56
CA LEU A 115 2.83 -3.34 11.79
C LEU A 115 2.26 -4.54 11.06
N GLU A 116 1.01 -4.87 11.36
CA GLU A 116 0.28 -5.90 10.65
C GLU A 116 -0.86 -5.31 9.82
N VAL A 117 -0.98 -5.79 8.58
CA VAL A 117 -1.99 -5.37 7.61
C VAL A 117 -2.73 -6.60 7.09
N THR A 118 -4.06 -6.63 7.20
CA THR A 118 -4.87 -7.79 6.80
C THR A 118 -6.23 -7.37 6.21
N PRO A 119 -6.60 -7.81 4.99
CA PRO A 119 -5.74 -8.46 3.99
C PRO A 119 -4.77 -7.45 3.36
N ALA A 120 -3.59 -7.93 2.97
CA ALA A 120 -2.62 -7.10 2.23
C ALA A 120 -2.96 -6.98 0.74
N ALA A 121 -3.71 -7.93 0.17
CA ALA A 121 -4.16 -7.90 -1.20
C ALA A 121 -5.50 -8.61 -1.33
N ASP A 122 -6.42 -8.05 -2.14
CA ASP A 122 -7.72 -8.66 -2.41
C ASP A 122 -8.40 -8.04 -3.64
N ILE A 123 -9.57 -8.57 -3.99
CA ILE A 123 -10.43 -8.14 -5.09
C ILE A 123 -11.67 -7.43 -4.54
N ILE A 124 -11.90 -6.21 -5.01
CA ILE A 124 -13.09 -5.41 -4.69
C ILE A 124 -14.05 -5.50 -5.87
N LYS A 125 -15.19 -6.15 -5.67
CA LYS A 125 -16.26 -6.22 -6.68
C LYS A 125 -16.81 -4.81 -6.97
N PRO A 126 -17.52 -4.65 -8.10
CA PRO A 126 -18.13 -3.37 -8.45
C PRO A 126 -19.00 -2.79 -7.34
N ASP A 127 -18.91 -1.48 -7.13
CA ASP A 127 -19.64 -0.71 -6.11
C ASP A 127 -19.48 -1.19 -4.65
N LEU A 128 -18.52 -2.08 -4.37
CA LEU A 128 -18.25 -2.57 -3.01
C LEU A 128 -17.08 -1.85 -2.36
N THR A 129 -17.00 -2.04 -1.04
CA THR A 129 -15.90 -1.55 -0.21
C THR A 129 -15.22 -2.72 0.48
N ALA A 130 -13.89 -2.79 0.36
CA ALA A 130 -13.06 -3.68 1.16
C ALA A 130 -12.61 -2.98 2.43
N GLU A 131 -12.56 -3.73 3.52
CA GLU A 131 -12.07 -3.28 4.82
C GLU A 131 -10.74 -3.97 5.12
N VAL A 132 -9.72 -3.17 5.36
CA VAL A 132 -8.36 -3.61 5.68
C VAL A 132 -8.06 -3.21 7.12
N LEU A 133 -7.70 -4.18 7.93
CA LEU A 133 -7.25 -3.98 9.30
C LEU A 133 -5.78 -3.62 9.29
N VAL A 134 -5.45 -2.50 9.94
CA VAL A 134 -4.09 -2.02 10.16
C VAL A 134 -3.87 -1.96 11.66
N ARG A 135 -3.04 -2.85 12.20
CA ARG A 135 -2.88 -3.03 13.65
C ARG A 135 -1.43 -3.00 14.09
N LEU A 136 -1.23 -2.57 15.33
CA LEU A 136 0.07 -2.71 15.98
C LEU A 136 0.27 -4.17 16.37
N GLU A 137 1.39 -4.75 15.95
CA GLU A 137 1.80 -6.08 16.40
C GLU A 137 2.78 -5.92 17.58
N ASP A 138 2.32 -6.31 18.77
CA ASP A 138 3.13 -6.25 19.99
C ASP A 138 4.13 -7.42 20.00
N PHE A 139 5.41 -7.12 19.82
CA PHE A 139 6.50 -8.07 20.10
C PHE A 139 6.73 -8.15 21.60
N ASN A 140 5.77 -8.71 22.32
CA ASN A 140 6.10 -9.31 23.60
C ASN A 140 6.54 -10.74 23.32
N THR A 141 7.67 -10.90 22.62
CA THR A 141 8.36 -12.18 22.62
C THR A 141 8.69 -12.44 24.07
N GLN A 142 8.04 -13.47 24.61
CA GLN A 142 8.39 -14.16 25.83
C GLN A 142 9.79 -14.77 25.63
N GLU A 143 10.81 -13.93 25.46
CA GLU A 143 12.21 -14.33 25.37
C GLU A 143 12.73 -14.50 26.79
N GLU A 144 13.20 -15.73 27.03
CA GLU A 144 13.81 -16.26 28.24
C GLU A 144 14.50 -15.19 29.10
N PHE A 145 14.02 -15.11 30.34
CA PHE A 145 14.77 -14.51 31.44
C PHE A 145 16.14 -15.18 31.54
N VAL A 146 17.19 -14.55 31.03
CA VAL A 146 18.56 -14.88 31.43
C VAL A 146 18.91 -13.92 32.59
N ASP A 147 19.02 -14.51 33.78
CA ASP A 147 19.49 -13.85 35.01
C ASP A 147 18.56 -12.77 35.63
N GLY A 148 17.24 -13.00 35.58
CA GLY A 148 16.27 -12.25 36.40
C GLY A 148 16.10 -10.75 36.07
N MET A 149 16.80 -10.24 35.05
CA MET A 149 16.71 -8.87 34.57
C MET A 149 16.14 -8.88 33.14
N PRO A 150 15.02 -8.19 32.86
CA PRO A 150 14.48 -8.10 31.50
C PRO A 150 15.44 -7.31 30.61
N GLN A 151 16.11 -8.01 29.68
CA GLN A 151 17.03 -7.41 28.70
C GLN A 151 16.32 -6.49 27.66
N SER A 152 14.99 -6.47 27.61
CA SER A 152 14.22 -5.60 26.69
C SER A 152 14.26 -4.11 27.05
N TRP A 153 14.78 -3.72 28.22
CA TRP A 153 14.85 -2.31 28.63
C TRP A 153 15.98 -1.51 27.98
N TRP A 154 16.88 -2.15 27.23
CA TRP A 154 18.05 -1.52 26.60
C TRP A 154 17.96 -1.39 25.08
N CYS A 155 16.80 -1.67 24.49
CA CYS A 155 16.64 -1.61 23.04
C CYS A 155 15.51 -0.62 22.71
N GLU A 156 15.87 0.58 22.25
CA GLU A 156 15.21 1.51 21.31
C GLU A 156 13.68 1.46 20.98
N ASP A 157 12.81 0.83 21.78
CA ASP A 157 11.45 0.44 21.40
C ASP A 157 10.35 1.38 21.92
N THR A 158 10.74 2.50 22.54
CA THR A 158 9.82 3.53 23.07
C THR A 158 9.66 4.74 22.15
N ARG A 159 10.27 4.73 20.96
CA ARG A 159 10.22 5.84 20.01
C ARG A 159 9.00 5.73 19.09
N ASP A 160 8.49 6.90 18.71
CA ASP A 160 7.46 6.99 17.67
C ASP A 160 8.03 6.42 16.36
N LYS A 161 7.30 5.51 15.74
CA LYS A 161 7.68 4.85 14.48
C LYS A 161 6.76 5.31 13.36
N GLU A 162 7.28 5.37 12.15
CA GLU A 162 6.52 5.74 10.98
C GLU A 162 6.80 4.79 9.82
N ALA A 163 5.74 4.42 9.09
CA ALA A 163 5.82 3.64 7.87
C ALA A 163 4.97 4.28 6.77
N ILE A 164 5.44 4.19 5.53
CA ILE A 164 4.68 4.60 4.35
C ILE A 164 4.15 3.34 3.68
N LEU A 165 2.84 3.15 3.74
CA LEU A 165 2.13 2.13 2.98
C LEU A 165 1.70 2.71 1.62
N VAL A 166 1.74 1.88 0.59
CA VAL A 166 1.24 2.21 -0.74
C VAL A 166 0.17 1.19 -1.10
N VAL A 167 -1.06 1.67 -1.27
CA VAL A 167 -2.16 0.90 -1.84
C VAL A 167 -2.07 1.03 -3.35
N LYS A 168 -1.67 -0.04 -4.01
CA LYS A 168 -1.60 -0.15 -5.47
C LYS A 168 -2.91 -0.76 -5.97
N VAL A 169 -3.62 -0.03 -6.82
CA VAL A 169 -4.88 -0.48 -7.42
C VAL A 169 -4.67 -0.75 -8.90
N ARG A 170 -5.14 -1.88 -9.41
CA ARG A 170 -5.13 -2.20 -10.84
C ARG A 170 -6.45 -2.81 -11.31
N GLY A 171 -6.71 -2.67 -12.60
CA GLY A 171 -7.76 -3.43 -13.31
C GLY A 171 -7.31 -4.85 -13.64
N ARG A 172 -8.23 -5.65 -14.19
CA ARG A 172 -8.01 -7.08 -14.48
C ARG A 172 -6.91 -7.34 -15.52
N TYR A 173 -6.81 -6.49 -16.54
CA TYR A 173 -5.95 -6.72 -17.70
C TYR A 173 -4.80 -5.72 -17.82
N THR A 174 -4.63 -4.83 -16.84
CA THR A 174 -3.61 -3.78 -16.87
C THR A 174 -2.48 -4.07 -15.91
N THR A 175 -1.26 -3.82 -16.37
CA THR A 175 -0.06 -3.79 -15.53
C THR A 175 0.14 -2.43 -14.87
N LYS A 176 -0.59 -1.40 -15.31
CA LYS A 176 -0.55 -0.07 -14.69
C LYS A 176 -1.31 -0.10 -13.37
N THR A 177 -0.74 0.57 -12.37
CA THR A 177 -1.35 0.74 -11.06
C THR A 177 -1.67 2.20 -10.80
N ARG A 178 -2.70 2.45 -9.98
CA ARG A 178 -2.96 3.73 -9.33
C ARG A 178 -2.54 3.58 -7.87
N ASP A 179 -1.60 4.41 -7.46
CA ASP A 179 -0.94 4.29 -6.16
C ASP A 179 -1.50 5.34 -5.19
N HIS A 180 -1.89 4.90 -4.00
CA HIS A 180 -2.34 5.76 -2.90
C HIS A 180 -1.41 5.59 -1.71
N HIS A 181 -0.80 6.69 -1.26
CA HIS A 181 0.16 6.68 -0.17
C HIS A 181 -0.55 6.93 1.16
N ILE A 182 -0.24 6.09 2.15
CA ILE A 182 -0.79 6.16 3.50
C ILE A 182 0.38 6.21 4.48
N ARG A 183 0.39 7.24 5.31
CA ARG A 183 1.34 7.37 6.41
C ARG A 183 0.77 6.69 7.65
N VAL A 184 1.48 5.71 8.19
CA VAL A 184 1.11 5.00 9.43
C VAL A 184 2.11 5.38 10.50
N ARG A 185 1.63 5.94 11.61
CA ARG A 185 2.46 6.34 12.74
C ARG A 185 2.06 5.57 13.99
N HIS A 186 3.03 4.93 14.63
CA HIS A 186 2.88 4.42 15.98
C HIS A 186 3.35 5.49 16.96
N CYS A 187 2.45 5.96 17.83
CA CYS A 187 2.76 6.91 18.89
C CYS A 187 2.84 6.18 20.24
N PHE A 188 4.05 5.97 20.76
CA PHE A 188 4.26 5.27 22.03
C PHE A 188 3.87 6.15 23.23
N SER A 189 4.08 7.46 23.13
CA SER A 189 3.68 8.44 24.13
C SER A 189 2.48 9.24 23.62
N ALA A 190 1.36 9.21 24.35
CA ALA A 190 0.42 10.32 24.31
C ALA A 190 1.19 11.53 24.84
N LYS A 191 1.84 12.30 23.97
CA LYS A 191 2.49 13.56 24.33
C LYS A 191 1.39 14.48 24.87
N THR A 192 1.09 14.39 26.17
CA THR A 192 0.38 15.42 26.91
C THR A 192 1.15 16.68 26.62
N LYS A 193 0.53 17.68 25.99
CA LYS A 193 1.14 18.98 25.75
C LYS A 193 1.79 19.43 27.06
N LYS A 194 3.13 19.32 27.15
CA LYS A 194 3.88 19.93 28.25
C LYS A 194 3.70 21.42 28.04
N ILE A 195 2.79 22.00 28.83
CA ILE A 195 2.81 23.42 29.06
C ILE A 195 4.12 23.64 29.80
N ASP A 196 5.08 24.27 29.13
CA ASP A 196 6.32 24.73 29.78
C ASP A 196 5.94 25.58 31.00
N PRO A 197 6.47 25.30 32.20
CA PRO A 197 6.34 26.25 33.30
C PRO A 197 7.28 27.42 32.99
N LYS A 198 6.75 28.44 32.32
CA LYS A 198 7.43 29.73 32.16
C LYS A 198 7.57 30.36 33.56
N PRO A 199 8.74 30.85 33.98
CA PRO A 199 8.88 31.50 35.27
C PRO A 199 8.14 32.84 35.27
N ASN A 200 7.40 33.08 36.35
CA ASN A 200 6.61 34.27 36.61
C ASN A 200 7.44 35.55 36.44
N ASP A 201 6.93 36.51 35.66
CA ASP A 201 6.82 37.88 36.17
C ASP A 201 5.79 38.72 35.41
N SER A 202 5.10 39.55 36.19
CA SER A 202 4.12 40.62 35.85
C SER A 202 2.60 40.30 35.88
N ARG A 203 1.90 41.20 36.59
CA ARG A 203 0.51 41.18 37.09
C ARG A 203 -0.56 41.50 36.02
N PRO A 204 -1.86 41.23 36.29
CA PRO A 204 -2.90 40.93 35.29
C PRO A 204 -3.85 42.10 34.96
N ILE A 205 -4.69 41.97 33.90
CA ILE A 205 -6.09 42.48 33.66
C ILE A 205 -6.38 42.62 32.12
N PRO A 206 -7.62 42.40 31.59
CA PRO A 206 -8.14 41.10 31.12
C PRO A 206 -8.48 41.10 29.60
N GLY A 207 -8.72 39.94 29.00
CA GLY A 207 -9.10 39.90 27.59
C GLY A 207 -9.80 38.60 27.18
N ASN A 208 -11.14 38.64 27.24
CA ASN A 208 -12.12 37.82 26.53
C ASN A 208 -11.89 36.30 26.42
N LEU A 209 -12.58 35.61 27.32
CA LEU A 209 -13.12 34.26 27.14
C LEU A 209 -13.84 34.13 25.79
N LEU A 210 -13.31 33.30 24.90
CA LEU A 210 -14.17 32.52 24.01
C LEU A 210 -14.00 31.05 24.36
N HIS A 211 -15.13 30.50 24.80
CA HIS A 211 -15.30 29.15 25.29
C HIS A 211 -14.96 28.10 24.24
N ARG A 212 -14.17 27.13 24.70
CA ARG A 212 -14.19 25.70 24.35
C ARG A 212 -15.54 25.25 23.78
N ALA A 213 -15.54 24.77 22.54
CA ALA A 213 -16.61 23.94 22.03
C ALA A 213 -16.27 22.47 22.30
N ASP A 214 -16.97 21.92 23.28
CA ASP A 214 -16.97 20.50 23.60
C ASP A 214 -17.64 19.70 22.48
N PHE A 215 -17.15 18.47 22.30
CA PHE A 215 -17.69 17.47 21.40
C PHE A 215 -19.16 17.16 21.74
N GLN A 216 -20.07 17.47 20.83
CA GLN A 216 -21.39 16.86 20.80
C GLN A 216 -21.47 15.85 19.66
N ARG A 217 -21.76 14.60 20.05
CA ARG A 217 -22.31 13.56 19.18
C ARG A 217 -23.50 14.14 18.42
N LEU A 218 -23.42 14.19 17.09
CA LEU A 218 -24.60 14.35 16.24
C LEU A 218 -24.55 13.33 15.10
N SER A 219 -25.43 12.34 15.24
CA SER A 219 -25.93 11.50 14.17
C SER A 219 -27.00 12.29 13.42
N SER A 220 -26.71 12.78 12.22
CA SER A 220 -27.65 12.84 11.08
C SER A 220 -27.03 13.52 9.86
N SER A 221 -27.27 12.89 8.71
CA SER A 221 -27.14 13.35 7.32
C SER A 221 -27.35 14.85 7.10
N TYR A 222 -26.40 15.54 6.43
CA TYR A 222 -26.69 16.58 5.42
C TYR A 222 -25.47 16.81 4.49
N ASP A 223 -25.80 17.01 3.22
CA ASP A 223 -24.96 17.36 2.07
C ASP A 223 -23.92 18.46 2.35
N VAL A 224 -22.67 18.21 1.95
CA VAL A 224 -21.61 19.24 1.91
C VAL A 224 -21.02 19.33 0.51
N VAL A 225 -21.90 19.51 -0.47
CA VAL A 225 -21.54 19.97 -1.82
C VAL A 225 -21.76 21.48 -1.85
N ASP A 226 -20.82 22.27 -1.30
CA ASP A 226 -20.69 23.69 -1.68
C ASP A 226 -19.46 24.44 -1.15
N HIS A 227 -18.54 23.81 -0.41
CA HIS A 227 -17.38 24.53 0.17
C HIS A 227 -16.04 24.31 -0.53
N LEU A 228 -16.00 23.70 -1.73
CA LEU A 228 -14.76 23.46 -2.47
C LEU A 228 -14.52 24.42 -3.66
N ARG A 229 -15.33 25.46 -3.85
CA ARG A 229 -15.22 26.31 -5.04
C ARG A 229 -14.17 27.42 -5.04
N ASN A 230 -13.45 27.66 -3.95
CA ASN A 230 -12.55 28.82 -3.89
C ASN A 230 -11.19 28.51 -3.27
N LEU A 231 -10.36 27.72 -3.97
CA LEU A 231 -8.90 27.78 -3.82
C LEU A 231 -8.24 27.52 -5.18
N HIS A 232 -8.21 28.55 -6.03
CA HIS A 232 -7.25 28.69 -7.12
C HIS A 232 -6.08 29.57 -6.63
N SER A 233 -4.85 29.02 -6.71
CA SER A 233 -3.52 29.60 -7.01
C SER A 233 -3.12 31.01 -6.52
N PRO A 234 -1.81 31.27 -6.27
CA PRO A 234 -0.61 30.62 -6.81
C PRO A 234 0.16 29.72 -5.82
#